data_AF-A0A239E7R7-F1
#
_entry.id   AF-A0A239E7R7-F1
#
_cell.length_a   1.000
_cell.length_b   1.000
_cell.length_c   1.000
_cell.angle_alpha   90.00
_cell.angle_beta   90.00
_cell.angle_gamma   90.00
#
_symmetry.space_group_name_H-M   'P 1'
#
loop_
_entity.id
_entity.type
_entity.pdbx_description
1 polymer ?
#
loop_
_entity_poly.entity_id
_entity_poly.type
_entity_poly.pdbx_seq_one_letter_code
_entity_poly.pdbx_strand_id
1 'polypeptide(L)'
;MNLDVVGEPGPTGVAGGADVWVENWGAQAMCRMEDPDVLFVQGAAQKRVKAVCGGCPVRTECLADALDNRTEFGIWGGMTERERRALLRRRPTVTSWRTLLRTARQAYERGPQRASA
;
A
#
# COMPACT_ATOMS: atom_id res chain seq x y z
N MET A 1 -6.84 -40.22 21.91
CA MET A 1 -6.63 -38.82 21.47
C MET A 1 -6.14 -38.88 20.04
N ASN A 2 -7.07 -38.83 19.08
CA ASN A 2 -6.80 -38.64 17.65
C ASN A 2 -7.67 -37.46 17.21
N LEU A 3 -7.08 -36.46 16.55
CA LEU A 3 -7.20 -36.30 15.10
C LEU A 3 -6.23 -35.22 14.62
N ASP A 4 -5.46 -35.58 13.61
CA ASP A 4 -4.67 -34.74 12.73
C ASP A 4 -5.42 -33.50 12.22
N VAL A 5 -4.74 -32.36 12.11
CA VAL A 5 -4.91 -31.45 10.97
C VAL A 5 -3.54 -31.02 10.48
N VAL A 6 -3.40 -31.23 9.18
CA VAL A 6 -2.23 -31.12 8.33
C VAL A 6 -2.08 -29.67 7.86
N GLY A 7 -0.83 -29.22 7.71
CA GLY A 7 -0.36 -28.40 6.58
C GLY A 7 -0.96 -27.02 6.32
N GLU A 8 -0.15 -25.99 6.54
CA GLU A 8 -0.14 -24.79 5.69
C GLU A 8 1.32 -24.55 5.24
N PRO A 9 1.72 -25.00 4.03
CA PRO A 9 2.96 -24.51 3.42
C PRO A 9 2.73 -23.06 2.97
N GLY A 10 3.31 -22.09 3.70
CA GLY A 10 3.48 -20.73 3.20
C GLY A 10 4.24 -20.75 1.86
N PRO A 11 3.82 -19.96 0.87
CA PRO A 11 4.05 -20.27 -0.54
C PRO A 11 5.54 -20.33 -0.91
N THR A 12 5.92 -21.48 -1.46
CA THR A 12 7.17 -21.71 -2.18
C THR A 12 7.13 -20.97 -3.52
N GLY A 13 8.13 -20.11 -3.73
CA GLY A 13 8.81 -19.89 -5.01
C GLY A 13 8.00 -19.42 -6.23
N VAL A 14 8.16 -18.15 -6.58
CA VAL A 14 8.34 -17.75 -7.99
C VAL A 14 9.64 -16.95 -8.13
N ALA A 15 10.59 -17.49 -8.90
CA ALA A 15 11.75 -16.76 -9.37
C ALA A 15 11.34 -15.90 -10.58
N GLY A 16 11.69 -14.60 -10.59
CA GLY A 16 11.58 -13.78 -11.80
C GLY A 16 11.47 -12.27 -11.56
N GLY A 17 12.60 -11.62 -11.25
CA GLY A 17 12.74 -10.16 -11.18
C GLY A 17 12.37 -9.58 -9.81
N ALA A 18 13.31 -8.90 -9.16
CA ALA A 18 13.18 -8.37 -7.81
C ALA A 18 12.03 -7.35 -7.69
N ASP A 19 10.82 -7.84 -7.47
CA ASP A 19 9.73 -7.06 -6.91
C ASP A 19 10.10 -6.75 -5.46
N VAL A 20 10.65 -5.56 -5.22
CA VAL A 20 10.93 -5.11 -3.86
C VAL A 20 9.63 -4.62 -3.25
N TRP A 21 8.73 -5.54 -2.89
CA TRP A 21 7.57 -5.23 -2.07
C TRP A 21 7.98 -5.19 -0.60
N VAL A 22 7.70 -4.07 0.07
CA VAL A 22 8.07 -3.90 1.48
C VAL A 22 6.94 -4.45 2.36
N GLU A 23 7.09 -5.69 2.85
CA GLU A 23 6.10 -6.28 3.77
C GLU A 23 5.96 -5.49 5.07
N ASN A 24 7.07 -5.02 5.65
CA ASN A 24 7.05 -4.15 6.83
C ASN A 24 7.04 -2.66 6.46
N TRP A 25 6.08 -2.28 5.62
CA TRP A 25 5.97 -0.90 5.13
C TRP A 25 5.80 0.11 6.28
N GLY A 26 5.11 -0.26 7.36
CA GLY A 26 4.88 0.63 8.51
C GLY A 26 6.18 1.10 9.18
N ALA A 27 7.22 0.27 9.18
CA ALA A 27 8.53 0.67 9.71
C ALA A 27 9.24 1.73 8.86
N GLN A 28 8.98 1.77 7.55
CA GLN A 28 9.63 2.65 6.58
C GLN A 28 8.76 3.86 6.18
N ALA A 29 7.53 3.95 6.71
CA ALA A 29 6.61 5.02 6.40
C ALA A 29 7.11 6.36 6.99
N MET A 30 7.39 7.35 6.15
CA MET A 30 7.89 8.66 6.61
C MET A 30 6.94 9.38 7.58
N CYS A 31 5.63 9.18 7.42
CA CYS A 31 4.62 9.79 8.29
C CYS A 31 4.65 9.27 9.73
N ARG A 32 5.41 8.22 10.05
CA ARG A 32 5.62 7.77 11.44
C ARG A 32 6.43 8.76 12.28
N MET A 33 7.18 9.65 11.62
CA MET A 33 8.01 10.67 12.28
C MET A 33 7.20 11.92 12.63
N GLU A 34 5.99 12.04 12.08
CA GLU A 34 5.04 13.08 12.47
C GLU A 34 4.34 12.70 13.78
N ASP A 35 3.79 13.70 14.46
CA ASP A 35 2.98 13.50 15.66
C ASP A 35 1.74 12.63 15.33
N PRO A 36 1.46 11.56 16.10
CA PRO A 36 0.29 10.72 15.90
C PRO A 36 -1.02 11.51 15.85
N ASP A 37 -1.16 12.57 16.66
CA ASP A 37 -2.38 13.38 16.71
C ASP A 37 -2.63 14.08 15.36
N VAL A 38 -1.57 14.43 14.63
CA VAL A 38 -1.64 15.06 13.30
C VAL A 38 -2.20 14.11 12.24
N LEU A 39 -2.12 12.79 12.45
CA LEU A 39 -2.65 11.76 11.55
C LEU A 39 -4.17 11.57 11.68
N PHE A 40 -4.76 11.92 12.82
CA PHE A 40 -6.18 11.70 13.14
C PHE A 40 -7.05 12.96 13.11
N VAL A 41 -6.44 14.15 13.13
CA VAL A 41 -7.15 15.44 13.02
C VAL A 41 -7.69 15.69 11.61
N GLN A 42 -8.65 16.61 11.50
CA GLN A 42 -9.22 17.08 10.23
C GLN A 42 -8.58 18.40 9.76
N GLY A 43 -8.74 18.75 8.48
CA GLY A 43 -8.39 20.09 7.97
C GLY A 43 -6.91 20.28 7.63
N ALA A 44 -6.28 21.35 8.13
CA ALA A 44 -4.94 21.78 7.70
C ALA A 44 -3.83 20.76 8.01
N ALA A 45 -3.99 19.99 9.09
CA ALA A 45 -3.05 18.95 9.48
C ALA A 45 -3.10 17.72 8.54
N GLN A 46 -4.28 17.34 8.02
CA GLN A 46 -4.38 16.32 6.97
C GLN A 46 -3.63 16.70 5.70
N LYS A 47 -3.64 18.00 5.33
CA LYS A 47 -2.91 18.48 4.16
C LYS A 47 -1.39 18.32 4.32
N ARG A 48 -0.86 18.53 5.53
CA ARG A 48 0.57 18.34 5.82
C ARG A 48 0.98 16.87 5.69
N VAL A 49 0.24 15.96 6.30
CA VAL A 49 0.51 14.51 6.21
C VAL A 49 0.41 14.02 4.76
N LYS A 50 -0.58 14.50 4.00
CA LYS A 50 -0.71 14.19 2.57
C LYS A 50 0.50 14.63 1.76
N ALA A 51 1.13 15.76 2.11
CA ALA A 51 2.37 16.22 1.49
C ALA A 51 3.54 15.28 1.79
N VAL A 52 3.68 14.81 3.03
CA VAL A 52 4.70 13.82 3.45
C VAL A 52 4.55 12.51 2.66
N CYS A 53 3.32 12.07 2.40
CA CYS A 53 3.08 10.87 1.61
C CYS A 53 3.63 10.96 0.18
N GLY A 54 3.84 12.15 -0.38
CA GLY A 54 4.29 12.35 -1.76
C GLY A 54 5.67 11.77 -2.06
N GLY A 55 6.59 11.84 -1.10
CA GLY A 55 7.96 11.29 -1.22
C GLY A 55 8.17 9.94 -0.52
N CYS A 56 7.12 9.35 0.05
CA CYS A 56 7.24 8.14 0.84
C CYS A 56 7.52 6.92 -0.07
N PRO A 57 8.60 6.16 0.16
CA PRO A 57 8.97 5.02 -0.70
C PRO A 57 7.92 3.90 -0.64
N VAL A 58 7.26 3.75 0.50
CA VAL A 58 6.26 2.69 0.77
C VAL A 58 4.82 3.14 0.56
N ARG A 59 4.62 4.21 -0.22
CA ARG A 59 3.30 4.78 -0.48
C ARG A 59 2.34 3.77 -1.13
N THR A 60 2.86 2.91 -2.00
CA THR A 60 2.09 1.92 -2.75
C THR A 60 1.61 0.80 -1.83
N GLU A 61 2.50 0.30 -0.98
CA GLU A 61 2.23 -0.71 0.03
C GLU A 61 1.21 -0.22 1.06
N CYS A 62 1.43 0.99 1.58
CA CYS A 62 0.51 1.65 2.51
C CYS A 62 -0.90 1.82 1.92
N LEU A 63 -1.01 2.21 0.64
CA LEU A 63 -2.31 2.34 -0.01
C LEU A 63 -2.99 1.00 -0.23
N ALA A 64 -2.24 0.00 -0.67
CA ALA A 64 -2.76 -1.35 -0.91
C ALA A 64 -3.37 -1.93 0.36
N ASP A 65 -2.63 -1.85 1.47
CA ASP A 65 -3.08 -2.37 2.76
C ASP A 65 -4.36 -1.69 3.24
N ALA A 66 -4.47 -0.36 3.09
CA ALA A 66 -5.68 0.38 3.46
C ALA A 66 -6.90 0.04 2.59
N LEU A 67 -6.70 -0.26 1.31
CA LEU A 67 -7.78 -0.60 0.39
C LEU A 67 -8.25 -2.05 0.59
N ASP A 68 -7.31 -2.98 0.82
CA ASP A 68 -7.60 -4.39 1.08
C ASP A 68 -8.31 -4.55 2.44
N ASN A 69 -7.83 -3.89 3.50
CA ASN A 69 -8.45 -3.92 4.84
C ASN A 69 -9.65 -2.98 4.97
N ARG A 70 -9.98 -2.19 3.94
CA ARG A 70 -11.05 -1.17 3.95
C ARG A 70 -10.96 -0.21 5.14
N THR A 71 -9.73 0.20 5.49
CA THR A 71 -9.50 1.08 6.64
C THR A 71 -10.29 2.39 6.48
N GLU A 72 -11.10 2.70 7.49
CA GLU A 72 -12.06 3.81 7.42
C GLU A 72 -11.44 5.17 7.74
N PHE A 73 -10.44 5.23 8.62
CA PHE A 73 -9.91 6.51 9.10
C PHE A 73 -8.49 6.80 8.60
N GLY A 74 -8.08 8.06 8.68
CA GLY A 74 -6.71 8.51 8.40
C GLY A 74 -6.33 8.63 6.92
N ILE A 75 -5.07 9.01 6.69
CA ILE A 75 -4.46 9.17 5.37
C ILE A 75 -3.55 7.99 5.09
N TRP A 76 -3.77 7.35 3.94
CA TRP A 76 -3.05 6.14 3.55
C TRP A 76 -2.56 6.30 2.12
N GLY A 77 -1.25 6.15 1.89
CA GLY A 77 -0.61 6.36 0.59
C GLY A 77 -0.93 7.71 -0.07
N GLY A 78 -1.18 8.75 0.72
CA GLY A 78 -1.57 10.09 0.25
C GLY A 78 -3.05 10.23 -0.13
N MET A 79 -3.90 9.26 0.21
CA MET A 79 -5.35 9.31 -0.01
C MET A 79 -6.11 9.44 1.30
N THR A 80 -7.08 10.36 1.33
CA THR A 80 -8.08 10.50 2.40
C THR A 80 -9.09 9.36 2.33
N GLU A 81 -9.83 9.14 3.42
CA GLU A 81 -10.96 8.19 3.48
C GLU A 81 -11.91 8.37 2.29
N ARG A 82 -12.34 9.61 2.03
CA ARG A 82 -13.30 9.92 0.96
C ARG A 82 -12.78 9.52 -0.41
N GLU A 83 -11.49 9.75 -0.67
CA GLU A 83 -10.82 9.37 -1.91
C GLU A 83 -10.73 7.85 -2.05
N ARG A 84 -10.36 7.13 -0.98
CA ARG A 84 -10.32 5.65 -0.98
C ARG A 84 -11.71 5.05 -1.20
N ARG A 85 -12.73 5.55 -0.51
CA ARG A 85 -14.12 5.07 -0.68
C ARG A 85 -14.63 5.32 -2.10
N ALA A 86 -14.28 6.46 -2.71
CA ALA A 86 -14.59 6.73 -4.11
C ALA A 86 -13.88 5.75 -5.06
N LEU A 87 -12.62 5.40 -4.78
CA LEU A 87 -11.86 4.43 -5.56
C LEU A 87 -12.46 3.02 -5.48
N LEU A 88 -12.79 2.55 -4.27
CA LEU A 88 -13.46 1.26 -4.04
C LEU A 88 -14.79 1.16 -4.80
N ARG A 89 -15.59 2.23 -4.80
CA ARG A 89 -16.85 2.28 -5.58
C ARG A 89 -16.64 2.23 -7.08
N ARG A 90 -15.55 2.81 -7.60
CA ARG A 90 -15.23 2.81 -9.03
C ARG A 90 -14.68 1.46 -9.51
N ARG A 91 -14.15 0.64 -8.62
CA ARG A 91 -13.53 -0.65 -8.94
C ARG A 91 -14.05 -1.77 -8.02
N PRO A 92 -15.35 -2.11 -8.11
CA PRO A 92 -15.94 -3.13 -7.24
C PRO A 92 -15.43 -4.55 -7.53
N THR A 93 -14.81 -4.78 -8.69
CA THR A 93 -14.33 -6.10 -9.13
C THR A 93 -12.90 -6.43 -8.66
N VAL A 94 -12.19 -5.47 -8.04
CA VAL A 94 -10.82 -5.69 -7.57
C VAL A 94 -10.87 -6.41 -6.22
N THR A 95 -10.35 -7.64 -6.19
CA THR A 95 -10.30 -8.49 -5.00
C THR A 95 -8.97 -8.39 -4.22
N SER A 96 -7.89 -7.94 -4.87
CA SER A 96 -6.58 -7.72 -4.24
C SER A 96 -5.94 -6.44 -4.78
N TRP A 97 -5.98 -5.39 -3.97
CA TRP A 97 -5.32 -4.11 -4.26
C TRP A 97 -3.81 -4.25 -4.19
N ARG A 98 -3.27 -5.08 -3.29
CA ARG A 98 -1.85 -5.48 -3.29
C ARG A 98 -1.40 -5.96 -4.68
N THR A 99 -2.09 -6.93 -5.27
CA THR A 99 -1.71 -7.48 -6.58
C THR A 99 -1.82 -6.45 -7.69
N LEU A 100 -2.91 -5.68 -7.70
CA LEU A 100 -3.15 -4.66 -8.72
C LEU A 100 -2.08 -3.56 -8.66
N LEU A 101 -1.80 -3.02 -7.48
CA LEU A 101 -0.87 -1.91 -7.30
C LEU A 101 0.58 -2.34 -7.49
N ARG A 102 0.96 -3.55 -7.05
CA ARG A 102 2.27 -4.15 -7.35
C ARG A 102 2.51 -4.25 -8.85
N THR A 103 1.54 -4.78 -9.59
CA THR A 103 1.62 -4.92 -11.05
C THR A 103 1.74 -3.54 -11.73
N ALA A 104 0.95 -2.57 -11.28
CA ALA A 104 1.00 -1.20 -11.80
C ALA A 104 2.36 -0.52 -11.53
N ARG A 105 2.93 -0.70 -10.33
CA ARG A 105 4.26 -0.19 -9.98
C ARG A 105 5.35 -0.78 -10.87
N GLN A 106 5.38 -2.11 -11.01
CA GLN A 106 6.33 -2.79 -11.88
C GLN A 106 6.19 -2.36 -13.34
N ALA A 107 4.98 -2.09 -13.82
CA ALA A 107 4.75 -1.59 -15.17
C ALA A 107 5.27 -0.14 -15.34
N TYR A 108 5.09 0.71 -14.33
CA TYR A 108 5.63 2.08 -14.31
C TYR A 108 7.16 2.09 -14.29
N GLU A 109 7.77 1.26 -13.43
CA GLU A 109 9.23 1.12 -13.32
C GLU A 109 9.87 0.52 -14.58
N ARG A 110 9.16 -0.38 -15.27
CA ARG A 110 9.56 -0.94 -16.57
C ARG A 110 9.20 -0.05 -17.77
N GLY A 111 8.42 1.01 -17.56
CA GLY A 111 8.11 2.02 -18.57
C GLY A 111 9.39 2.53 -19.26
N PRO A 112 9.28 3.00 -20.51
CA PRO A 112 10.29 2.83 -21.56
C PRO A 112 11.68 2.86 -20.97
N GLN A 113 12.23 1.65 -20.79
CA GLN A 113 13.50 1.42 -20.14
C GLN A 113 14.48 2.47 -20.62
N ARG A 114 14.90 3.32 -19.66
CA ARG A 114 16.07 4.19 -19.69
C ARG A 114 16.86 3.95 -20.97
N ALA A 115 16.68 4.85 -21.95
CA ALA A 115 17.53 4.91 -23.12
C ALA A 115 18.96 4.74 -22.64
N SER A 116 19.55 3.63 -23.07
CA SER A 116 20.94 3.28 -22.82
C SER A 116 21.81 4.48 -23.14
N ALA A 117 22.54 4.97 -22.15
CA ALA A 117 23.67 5.86 -22.31
C ALA A 117 24.80 5.29 -21.45
#